data_AF-A0A0C9VVG0-F1
#
_entry.id   AF-A0A0C9VVG0-F1
#
_cell.length_a   1.000
_cell.length_b   1.000
_cell.length_c   1.000
_cell.angle_alpha   90.00
_cell.angle_beta   90.00
_cell.angle_gamma   90.00
#
_symmetry.space_group_name_H-M   'P 1'
#
loop_
_entity.id
_entity.type
_entity.pdbx_description
1 polymer ?
#
loop_
_entity_poly.entity_id
_entity_poly.type
_entity_poly.pdbx_seq_one_letter_code
_entity_poly.pdbx_strand_id
1 'polypeptide(L)'
;MLAVQTVAFPQYQSLGGLSQRELVHILPRFTPVTPPAPPGPPSDTSVKLVNDEAHPSIPPRNGDMRGPCPGLNTLASHGYLPRNGIVTPAQIINAVQDGFGMDNALAIRLVYGTMLVDGNPLTNLMSIAIVGGVDTHAVLEGDASLTRGDFFFGDNHSFNQTLSNELVAFSNQFGGGNYNLTVATEYRFYRIQQSIAENPTFSFISPRIVIAYGETTFPFVFFADGRKADGQLSMKDALGFFRDGRMPDDFHRADASKTSDLVDNGVDAIFTAHPVQPGGNNGTVNSYTLDSNSAGITDTCKGYTDFVNVTVRSLYPNPQGALRNNLNKNLDFFFLHVAGQCPQVFPYGQ
;
A
#
# COMPACT_ATOMS: atom_id res chain seq x y z
N MET A 1 43.01 7.34 -10.04
CA MET A 1 42.07 7.80 -9.01
C MET A 1 40.68 7.35 -9.41
N LEU A 2 40.16 6.30 -8.77
CA LEU A 2 38.74 5.95 -8.89
C LEU A 2 37.95 6.97 -8.08
N ALA A 3 37.19 7.84 -8.76
CA ALA A 3 36.24 8.71 -8.11
C ALA A 3 35.14 7.82 -7.50
N VAL A 4 35.21 7.61 -6.18
CA VAL A 4 34.08 7.08 -5.42
C VAL A 4 33.04 8.20 -5.43
N GLN A 5 32.09 8.14 -6.36
CA GLN A 5 30.87 8.93 -6.24
C GLN A 5 30.13 8.41 -5.00
N THR A 6 30.29 9.09 -3.88
CA THR A 6 29.46 8.86 -2.71
C THR A 6 28.06 9.36 -3.07
N VAL A 7 27.19 8.46 -3.54
CA VAL A 7 25.77 8.76 -3.73
C VAL A 7 25.22 9.12 -2.35
N ALA A 8 24.68 10.33 -2.21
CA ALA A 8 24.07 10.79 -0.97
C ALA A 8 22.79 9.97 -0.71
N PHE A 9 22.60 9.49 0.52
CA PHE A 9 21.39 8.79 0.92
C PHE A 9 20.19 9.75 0.83
N PRO A 10 19.19 9.50 -0.03
CA PRO A 10 18.05 10.39 -0.20
C PRO A 10 17.22 10.53 1.08
N GLN A 11 16.72 11.74 1.33
CA GLN A 11 15.97 12.04 2.56
C GLN A 11 14.67 11.25 2.70
N TYR A 12 14.13 10.70 1.62
CA TYR A 12 12.89 9.93 1.59
C TYR A 12 13.11 8.41 1.63
N GLN A 13 14.37 7.94 1.53
CA GLN A 13 14.67 6.51 1.50
C GLN A 13 14.48 5.92 2.89
N SER A 14 13.89 4.71 2.95
CA SER A 14 13.63 3.99 4.19
C SER A 14 14.88 3.83 5.04
N LEU A 15 14.75 4.02 6.34
CA LEU A 15 15.80 3.72 7.32
C LEU A 15 15.67 2.29 7.89
N GLY A 16 14.58 1.59 7.58
CA GLY A 16 14.31 0.25 8.07
C GLY A 16 15.30 -0.77 7.51
N GLY A 17 15.75 -1.69 8.36
CA GLY A 17 16.71 -2.74 7.98
C GLY A 17 18.17 -2.28 7.95
N LEU A 18 18.45 -0.97 7.97
CA LEU A 18 19.83 -0.49 8.05
C LEU A 18 20.50 -0.92 9.37
N SER A 19 21.75 -1.37 9.27
CA SER A 19 22.53 -1.72 10.44
C SER A 19 22.80 -0.49 11.32
N GLN A 20 23.06 -0.72 12.60
CA GLN A 20 23.44 0.35 13.53
C GLN A 20 24.66 1.14 13.04
N ARG A 21 25.60 0.47 12.36
CA ARG A 21 26.78 1.11 11.78
C ARG A 21 26.41 2.07 10.64
N GLU A 22 25.49 1.67 9.77
CA GLU A 22 25.01 2.53 8.68
C GLU A 22 24.24 3.72 9.23
N LEU A 23 23.35 3.50 10.20
CA LEU A 23 22.59 4.57 10.85
C LEU A 23 23.51 5.62 11.49
N VAL A 24 24.57 5.21 12.20
CA VAL A 24 25.55 6.16 12.79
C VAL A 24 26.19 7.08 11.73
N HIS A 25 26.40 6.59 10.50
CA HIS A 25 26.98 7.37 9.42
C HIS A 25 25.97 8.23 8.64
N ILE A 26 24.71 7.81 8.61
CA ILE A 26 23.65 8.42 7.81
C ILE A 26 22.86 9.46 8.61
N LEU A 27 22.45 9.14 9.84
CA LEU A 27 21.57 9.99 10.66
C LEU A 27 22.10 11.43 10.84
N PRO A 28 23.41 11.69 11.07
CA PRO A 28 23.92 13.05 11.22
C PRO A 28 23.76 13.95 9.98
N ARG A 29 23.44 13.37 8.81
CA ARG A 29 23.24 14.10 7.55
C ARG A 29 21.83 14.65 7.40
N PHE A 30 20.92 14.28 8.29
CA PHE A 30 19.53 14.68 8.23
C PHE A 30 19.19 15.71 9.30
N THR A 31 18.25 16.59 8.98
CA THR A 31 17.57 17.44 9.96
C THR A 31 16.30 16.72 10.40
N PRO A 32 16.19 16.28 11.66
CA PRO A 32 15.00 15.59 12.12
C PRO A 32 13.77 16.49 12.05
N VAL A 33 12.68 15.96 11.52
CA VAL A 33 11.35 16.60 11.50
C VAL A 33 10.48 15.86 12.49
N THR A 34 9.89 16.57 13.44
CA THR A 34 8.86 15.97 14.30
C THR A 34 7.59 15.75 13.45
N PRO A 35 7.08 14.50 13.34
CA PRO A 35 5.88 14.23 12.57
C PRO A 35 4.68 15.01 13.14
N PRO A 36 3.94 15.77 12.31
CA PRO A 36 2.71 16.42 12.75
C PRO A 36 1.61 15.38 12.96
N ALA A 37 0.56 15.78 13.70
CA ALA A 37 -0.65 14.97 13.82
C ALA A 37 -1.28 14.70 12.43
N PRO A 38 -1.88 13.52 12.22
CA PRO A 38 -2.56 13.22 10.97
C PRO A 38 -3.70 14.20 10.70
N PRO A 39 -3.96 14.55 9.43
CA PRO A 39 -5.18 15.25 9.05
C PRO A 39 -6.41 14.44 9.46
N GLY A 40 -7.42 15.14 9.97
CA GLY A 40 -8.73 14.54 10.26
C GLY A 40 -9.55 14.26 9.00
N PRO A 41 -10.76 13.71 9.16
CA PRO A 41 -11.68 13.48 8.05
C PRO A 41 -12.09 14.80 7.38
N PRO A 42 -12.33 14.80 6.06
CA PRO A 42 -12.83 15.98 5.37
C PRO A 42 -14.23 16.35 5.86
N SER A 43 -14.53 17.65 5.88
CA SER A 43 -15.87 18.14 6.22
C SER A 43 -16.93 17.78 5.17
N ASP A 44 -16.50 17.56 3.92
CA ASP A 44 -17.33 17.12 2.81
C ASP A 44 -16.87 15.75 2.32
N THR A 45 -17.71 14.74 2.54
CA THR A 45 -17.51 13.36 2.11
C THR A 45 -18.25 13.02 0.81
N SER A 46 -18.98 13.99 0.22
CA SER A 46 -19.82 13.73 -0.93
C SER A 46 -19.03 13.39 -2.19
N VAL A 47 -19.74 12.73 -3.11
CA VAL A 47 -19.31 12.51 -4.49
C VAL A 47 -19.12 13.86 -5.17
N LYS A 48 -17.91 14.10 -5.70
CA LYS A 48 -17.57 15.34 -6.41
C LYS A 48 -16.60 15.08 -7.55
N LEU A 49 -16.58 15.98 -8.52
CA LEU A 49 -15.62 15.98 -9.62
C LEU A 49 -14.20 16.10 -9.05
N VAL A 50 -13.29 15.24 -9.50
CA VAL A 50 -11.88 15.23 -9.06
C VAL A 50 -10.88 15.21 -10.22
N ASN A 51 -11.32 14.84 -11.42
CA ASN A 51 -10.57 15.14 -12.64
C ASN A 51 -11.02 16.50 -13.18
N ASP A 52 -10.58 17.57 -12.50
CA ASP A 52 -10.94 18.96 -12.77
C ASP A 52 -9.76 19.79 -13.35
N GLU A 53 -10.00 21.07 -13.62
CA GLU A 53 -8.98 21.99 -14.16
C GLU A 53 -7.80 22.22 -13.20
N ALA A 54 -8.00 22.08 -11.88
CA ALA A 54 -6.94 22.22 -10.90
C ALA A 54 -6.07 20.96 -10.80
N HIS A 55 -6.60 19.79 -11.18
CA HIS A 55 -5.94 18.50 -11.11
C HIS A 55 -5.82 17.80 -12.48
N PRO A 56 -5.22 18.45 -13.50
CA PRO A 56 -5.06 17.84 -14.81
C PRO A 56 -4.05 16.68 -14.75
N SER A 57 -4.30 15.66 -15.56
CA SER A 57 -3.34 14.57 -15.76
C SER A 57 -2.10 15.09 -16.50
N ILE A 58 -0.92 14.87 -15.92
CA ILE A 58 0.37 15.19 -16.54
C ILE A 58 1.26 13.94 -16.44
N PRO A 59 1.82 13.44 -17.57
CA PRO A 59 2.75 12.33 -17.55
C PRO A 59 3.96 12.60 -16.64
N PRO A 60 4.49 11.57 -15.96
CA PRO A 60 5.68 11.73 -15.12
C PRO A 60 6.88 12.17 -15.95
N ARG A 61 7.68 13.07 -15.39
CA ARG A 61 8.96 13.53 -15.96
C ARG A 61 10.07 12.55 -15.59
N ASN A 62 11.21 12.68 -16.26
CA ASN A 62 12.40 11.93 -15.86
C ASN A 62 12.79 12.27 -14.41
N GLY A 63 12.91 11.26 -13.56
CA GLY A 63 13.16 11.39 -12.12
C GLY A 63 11.91 11.48 -11.24
N ASP A 64 10.71 11.55 -11.80
CA ASP A 64 9.48 11.45 -11.02
C ASP A 64 9.26 9.99 -10.58
N MET A 65 9.05 9.78 -9.29
CA MET A 65 8.90 8.44 -8.70
C MET A 65 7.48 7.92 -8.86
N ARG A 66 7.34 6.68 -9.32
CA ARG A 66 6.08 5.90 -9.39
C ARG A 66 6.34 4.48 -8.92
N GLY A 67 5.35 3.84 -8.33
CA GLY A 67 5.50 2.54 -7.67
C GLY A 67 4.40 1.53 -7.98
N PRO A 68 4.25 0.50 -7.13
CA PRO A 68 3.27 -0.56 -7.33
C PRO A 68 1.83 -0.09 -7.12
N CYS A 69 1.60 0.97 -6.34
CA CYS A 69 0.26 1.47 -6.01
C CYS A 69 -0.33 2.34 -7.15
N PRO A 70 -1.34 1.86 -7.90
CA PRO A 70 -1.95 2.63 -8.98
C PRO A 70 -2.67 3.89 -8.49
N GLY A 71 -3.24 3.87 -7.28
CA GLY A 71 -3.91 5.01 -6.68
C GLY A 71 -2.95 6.19 -6.45
N LEU A 72 -1.84 5.95 -5.75
CA LEU A 72 -0.84 6.99 -5.49
C LEU A 72 -0.18 7.49 -6.77
N ASN A 73 0.08 6.59 -7.73
CA ASN A 73 0.58 6.97 -9.06
C ASN A 73 -0.37 7.95 -9.76
N THR A 74 -1.68 7.67 -9.70
CA THR A 74 -2.70 8.51 -10.29
C THR A 74 -2.80 9.87 -9.58
N LEU A 75 -2.80 9.89 -8.24
CA LEU A 75 -2.84 11.14 -7.47
C LEU A 75 -1.62 12.03 -7.74
N ALA A 76 -0.43 11.45 -7.88
CA ALA A 76 0.76 12.20 -8.28
C ALA A 76 0.67 12.68 -9.74
N SER A 77 0.14 11.88 -10.66
CA SER A 77 -0.08 12.27 -12.05
C SER A 77 -1.21 13.29 -12.23
N HIS A 78 -2.10 13.45 -11.26
CA HIS A 78 -3.14 14.50 -11.24
C HIS A 78 -2.77 15.70 -10.36
N GLY A 79 -1.66 15.64 -9.62
CA GLY A 79 -1.18 16.77 -8.80
C GLY A 79 -1.85 16.91 -7.43
N TYR A 80 -2.66 15.92 -7.01
CA TYR A 80 -3.09 15.78 -5.62
C TYR A 80 -1.90 15.50 -4.69
N LEU A 81 -0.90 14.78 -5.20
CA LEU A 81 0.40 14.62 -4.57
C LEU A 81 1.46 15.42 -5.33
N PRO A 82 2.59 15.78 -4.67
CA PRO A 82 3.81 16.17 -5.36
C PRO A 82 4.09 15.25 -6.56
N ARG A 83 4.15 15.82 -7.77
CA ARG A 83 4.24 15.04 -9.01
C ARG A 83 5.53 14.23 -9.12
N ASN A 84 6.57 14.64 -8.39
CA ASN A 84 7.83 13.91 -8.25
C ASN A 84 7.72 12.62 -7.42
N GLY A 85 6.58 12.39 -6.77
CA GLY A 85 6.34 11.18 -5.99
C GLY A 85 7.07 11.14 -4.64
N ILE A 86 7.61 12.26 -4.15
CA ILE A 86 8.18 12.36 -2.80
C ILE A 86 7.21 13.11 -1.90
N VAL A 87 6.76 12.45 -0.84
CA VAL A 87 5.56 12.84 -0.10
C VAL A 87 5.75 12.70 1.42
N THR A 88 4.95 13.44 2.16
CA THR A 88 4.75 13.27 3.60
C THR A 88 3.49 12.44 3.87
N PRO A 89 3.35 11.83 5.06
CA PRO A 89 2.12 11.15 5.48
C PRO A 89 0.86 12.02 5.33
N ALA A 90 0.91 13.28 5.78
CA ALA A 90 -0.23 14.19 5.71
C ALA A 90 -0.67 14.49 4.26
N GLN A 91 0.29 14.60 3.33
CA GLN A 91 -0.03 14.78 1.91
C GLN A 91 -0.75 13.56 1.34
N ILE A 92 -0.35 12.34 1.71
CA ILE A 92 -1.05 11.13 1.26
C ILE A 92 -2.47 11.09 1.83
N ILE A 93 -2.63 11.31 3.14
CA ILE A 93 -3.95 11.27 3.80
C ILE A 93 -4.90 12.28 3.14
N ASN A 94 -4.46 13.52 2.91
CA ASN A 94 -5.30 14.50 2.20
C ASN A 94 -5.60 14.05 0.76
N ALA A 95 -4.60 13.60 0.00
CA ALA A 95 -4.77 13.23 -1.40
C ALA A 95 -5.73 12.05 -1.62
N VAL A 96 -5.65 11.00 -0.79
CA VAL A 96 -6.55 9.83 -0.92
C VAL A 96 -7.98 10.15 -0.49
N GLN A 97 -8.15 11.01 0.52
CA GLN A 97 -9.47 11.51 0.92
C GLN A 97 -10.06 12.42 -0.16
N ASP A 98 -9.27 13.36 -0.68
CA ASP A 98 -9.76 14.36 -1.64
C ASP A 98 -9.94 13.80 -3.06
N GLY A 99 -9.01 13.00 -3.55
CA GLY A 99 -9.02 12.48 -4.91
C GLY A 99 -9.82 11.19 -5.10
N PHE A 100 -9.98 10.38 -4.04
CA PHE A 100 -10.71 9.09 -4.14
C PHE A 100 -11.85 8.93 -3.15
N GLY A 101 -11.98 9.79 -2.14
CA GLY A 101 -12.99 9.61 -1.10
C GLY A 101 -12.65 8.44 -0.17
N MET A 102 -11.36 8.17 0.07
CA MET A 102 -10.95 7.17 1.06
C MET A 102 -11.33 7.62 2.47
N ASP A 103 -11.86 6.70 3.28
CA ASP A 103 -12.09 6.92 4.70
C ASP A 103 -10.78 7.29 5.45
N ASN A 104 -10.91 8.12 6.49
CA ASN A 104 -9.77 8.63 7.25
C ASN A 104 -9.01 7.54 8.01
N ALA A 105 -9.73 6.60 8.66
CA ALA A 105 -9.09 5.53 9.42
C ALA A 105 -8.34 4.57 8.48
N LEU A 106 -8.92 4.26 7.31
CA LEU A 106 -8.24 3.49 6.28
C LEU A 106 -7.00 4.22 5.75
N ALA A 107 -7.08 5.53 5.48
CA ALA A 107 -5.94 6.33 5.05
C ALA A 107 -4.82 6.34 6.10
N ILE A 108 -5.14 6.56 7.38
CA ILE A 108 -4.20 6.52 8.50
C ILE A 108 -3.52 5.15 8.59
N ARG A 109 -4.30 4.06 8.55
CA ARG A 109 -3.78 2.68 8.59
C ARG A 109 -2.72 2.46 7.52
N LEU A 110 -3.06 2.74 6.26
CA LEU A 110 -2.18 2.48 5.12
C LEU A 110 -0.93 3.37 5.15
N VAL A 111 -1.10 4.66 5.43
CA VAL A 111 0.00 5.64 5.38
C VAL A 111 1.01 5.42 6.50
N TYR A 112 0.57 5.23 7.74
CA TYR A 112 1.51 5.02 8.84
C TYR A 112 2.08 3.60 8.85
N GLY A 113 1.32 2.60 8.37
CA GLY A 113 1.89 1.30 8.05
C GLY A 113 3.07 1.44 7.08
N THR A 114 2.90 2.23 6.03
CA THR A 114 3.95 2.52 5.03
C THR A 114 5.11 3.30 5.63
N MET A 115 4.82 4.32 6.43
CA MET A 115 5.85 5.17 7.02
C MET A 115 6.79 4.41 7.93
N LEU A 116 6.25 3.43 8.66
CA LEU A 116 7.00 2.62 9.61
C LEU A 116 7.91 1.59 8.94
N VAL A 117 7.75 1.31 7.64
CA VAL A 117 8.44 0.19 6.98
C VAL A 117 9.22 0.62 5.76
N ASP A 118 8.69 1.57 4.99
CA ASP A 118 9.26 2.05 3.74
C ASP A 118 9.53 3.56 3.71
N GLY A 119 9.04 4.29 4.71
CA GLY A 119 9.32 5.72 4.86
C GLY A 119 10.60 6.01 5.64
N ASN A 120 10.97 7.29 5.69
CA ASN A 120 12.02 7.80 6.56
C ASN A 120 11.41 8.54 7.76
N PRO A 121 11.25 7.87 8.92
CA PRO A 121 10.64 8.48 10.10
C PRO A 121 11.38 9.71 10.60
N LEU A 122 12.66 9.86 10.28
CA LEU A 122 13.47 10.98 10.75
C LEU A 122 13.16 12.27 9.99
N THR A 123 12.99 12.20 8.67
CA THR A 123 12.73 13.37 7.80
C THR A 123 11.25 13.60 7.53
N ASN A 124 10.39 12.66 7.93
CA ASN A 124 8.95 12.67 7.65
C ASN A 124 8.61 12.56 6.14
N LEU A 125 9.46 11.86 5.37
CA LEU A 125 9.32 11.72 3.92
C LEU A 125 9.32 10.26 3.48
N MET A 126 8.66 9.99 2.37
CA MET A 126 8.71 8.72 1.65
C MET A 126 8.59 8.95 0.14
N SER A 127 9.11 8.02 -0.65
CA SER A 127 8.80 7.93 -2.07
C SER A 127 7.49 7.16 -2.25
N ILE A 128 6.70 7.41 -3.29
CA ILE A 128 5.59 6.53 -3.71
C ILE A 128 6.05 5.38 -4.61
N ALA A 129 7.30 5.40 -5.06
CA ALA A 129 7.97 4.26 -5.69
C ALA A 129 8.42 3.23 -4.64
N ILE A 130 7.49 2.86 -3.76
CA ILE A 130 7.73 1.97 -2.64
C ILE A 130 7.87 0.56 -3.21
N VAL A 131 9.10 0.08 -3.30
CA VAL A 131 9.44 -1.24 -3.86
C VAL A 131 9.80 -2.28 -2.79
N GLY A 132 9.65 -1.91 -1.52
CA GLY A 132 10.43 -2.50 -0.44
C GLY A 132 11.89 -2.03 -0.58
N GLY A 133 12.43 -1.39 0.46
CA GLY A 133 13.87 -1.26 0.66
C GLY A 133 14.63 -2.59 0.58
N VAL A 134 15.97 -2.49 0.60
CA VAL A 134 16.95 -3.54 0.25
C VAL A 134 16.76 -4.89 1.00
N ASP A 135 16.07 -4.91 2.14
CA ASP A 135 15.77 -6.11 2.95
C ASP A 135 14.26 -6.29 3.27
N THR A 136 13.34 -5.58 2.58
CA THR A 136 11.94 -5.42 3.02
C THR A 136 10.88 -5.95 2.05
N HIS A 137 11.28 -6.84 1.13
CA HIS A 137 10.29 -7.60 0.36
C HIS A 137 9.28 -8.25 1.33
N ALA A 138 7.99 -8.07 1.07
CA ALA A 138 6.86 -8.56 1.87
C ALA A 138 6.43 -7.76 3.12
N VAL A 139 6.80 -6.47 3.28
CA VAL A 139 6.22 -5.67 4.38
C VAL A 139 4.92 -4.94 3.99
N LEU A 140 4.81 -4.39 2.79
CA LEU A 140 3.52 -3.89 2.24
C LEU A 140 3.36 -4.31 0.80
N GLU A 141 4.36 -3.96 -0.02
CA GLU A 141 4.59 -4.62 -1.30
C GLU A 141 4.90 -6.10 -1.02
N GLY A 142 4.32 -6.98 -1.83
CA GLY A 142 4.56 -8.39 -1.71
C GLY A 142 3.86 -9.20 -2.80
N ASP A 143 4.00 -10.50 -2.70
CA ASP A 143 3.59 -11.44 -3.72
C ASP A 143 2.07 -11.45 -3.97
N ALA A 144 1.67 -12.10 -5.06
CA ALA A 144 0.29 -12.22 -5.55
C ALA A 144 -0.36 -10.85 -5.84
N SER A 145 0.40 -9.86 -6.29
CA SER A 145 -0.17 -8.59 -6.76
C SER A 145 -1.04 -8.79 -8.02
N LEU A 146 -2.07 -7.94 -8.20
CA LEU A 146 -3.04 -8.08 -9.30
C LEU A 146 -2.39 -7.86 -10.68
N THR A 147 -1.52 -6.85 -10.78
CA THR A 147 -0.92 -6.40 -12.06
C THR A 147 0.59 -6.18 -11.98
N ARG A 148 1.22 -6.57 -10.86
CA ARG A 148 2.67 -6.51 -10.62
C ARG A 148 3.17 -7.93 -10.38
N GLY A 149 4.40 -8.21 -10.82
CA GLY A 149 5.04 -9.51 -10.59
C GLY A 149 5.42 -9.71 -9.14
N ASP A 150 5.64 -10.95 -8.74
CA ASP A 150 6.27 -11.25 -7.45
C ASP A 150 7.76 -10.87 -7.52
N PHE A 151 8.35 -10.41 -6.41
CA PHE A 151 9.75 -9.98 -6.36
C PHE A 151 10.74 -11.06 -6.78
N PHE A 152 10.41 -12.33 -6.54
CA PHE A 152 11.21 -13.47 -6.99
C PHE A 152 11.53 -13.41 -8.49
N PHE A 153 10.64 -12.83 -9.30
CA PHE A 153 10.83 -12.69 -10.75
C PHE A 153 11.58 -11.40 -11.16
N GLY A 154 11.99 -10.56 -10.20
CA GLY A 154 12.91 -9.43 -10.40
C GLY A 154 12.28 -8.05 -10.55
N ASP A 155 10.98 -7.94 -10.84
CA ASP A 155 10.26 -6.66 -10.92
C ASP A 155 8.88 -6.76 -10.26
N ASN A 156 8.77 -6.13 -9.08
CA ASN A 156 7.59 -6.12 -8.22
C ASN A 156 6.77 -4.81 -8.29
N HIS A 157 7.11 -3.88 -9.18
CA HIS A 157 6.49 -2.54 -9.18
C HIS A 157 5.99 -2.08 -10.54
N SER A 158 6.66 -2.47 -11.62
CA SER A 158 6.23 -2.09 -12.97
C SER A 158 4.90 -2.75 -13.32
N PHE A 159 4.10 -2.05 -14.11
CA PHE A 159 2.90 -2.63 -14.69
C PHE A 159 3.28 -3.84 -15.57
N ASN A 160 2.72 -5.00 -15.27
CA ASN A 160 2.95 -6.24 -16.01
C ASN A 160 1.80 -6.48 -17.01
N GLN A 161 2.12 -6.43 -18.30
CA GLN A 161 1.12 -6.58 -19.36
C GLN A 161 0.49 -7.99 -19.39
N THR A 162 1.24 -9.04 -19.05
CA THR A 162 0.72 -10.41 -19.00
C THR A 162 -0.34 -10.56 -17.91
N LEU A 163 -0.01 -10.16 -16.68
CA LEU A 163 -0.97 -10.18 -15.56
C LEU A 163 -2.17 -9.26 -15.85
N SER A 164 -1.95 -8.13 -16.51
CA SER A 164 -3.07 -7.28 -16.93
C SER A 164 -3.98 -7.95 -17.96
N ASN A 165 -3.44 -8.75 -18.88
CA ASN A 165 -4.25 -9.50 -19.85
C ASN A 165 -5.05 -10.60 -19.15
N GLU A 166 -4.48 -11.26 -18.15
CA GLU A 166 -5.18 -12.23 -17.31
C GLU A 166 -6.33 -11.56 -16.54
N LEU A 167 -6.10 -10.40 -15.93
CA LEU A 167 -7.15 -9.60 -15.28
C LEU A 167 -8.30 -9.26 -16.23
N VAL A 168 -7.99 -8.86 -17.47
CA VAL A 168 -9.00 -8.60 -18.51
C VAL A 168 -9.77 -9.88 -18.86
N ALA A 169 -9.07 -11.01 -18.99
CA ALA A 169 -9.70 -12.30 -19.28
C ALA A 169 -10.67 -12.73 -18.17
N PHE A 170 -10.25 -12.61 -16.90
CA PHE A 170 -11.12 -12.85 -15.74
C PHE A 170 -12.31 -11.88 -15.71
N SER A 171 -12.10 -10.62 -16.06
CA SER A 171 -13.18 -9.62 -16.13
C SER A 171 -14.22 -9.96 -17.21
N ASN A 172 -13.78 -10.46 -18.36
CA ASN A 172 -14.68 -10.95 -19.41
C ASN A 172 -15.43 -12.21 -18.98
N GLN A 173 -14.75 -13.14 -18.30
CA GLN A 173 -15.31 -14.42 -17.90
C GLN A 173 -16.32 -14.30 -16.74
N PHE A 174 -15.99 -13.52 -15.72
CA PHE A 174 -16.73 -13.49 -14.46
C PHE A 174 -17.49 -12.18 -14.21
N GLY A 175 -17.11 -11.08 -14.87
CA GLY A 175 -17.64 -9.74 -14.61
C GLY A 175 -18.39 -9.11 -15.79
N GLY A 176 -18.68 -9.88 -16.85
CA GLY A 176 -19.34 -9.34 -18.03
C GLY A 176 -18.55 -8.24 -18.74
N GLY A 177 -17.21 -8.28 -18.63
CA GLY A 177 -16.30 -7.29 -19.20
C GLY A 177 -15.91 -6.15 -18.24
N ASN A 178 -16.41 -6.15 -17.01
CA ASN A 178 -16.01 -5.21 -15.95
C ASN A 178 -15.23 -5.93 -14.85
N TYR A 179 -14.37 -5.21 -14.13
CA TYR A 179 -13.85 -5.64 -12.86
C TYR A 179 -14.86 -5.32 -11.75
N ASN A 180 -15.26 -6.33 -10.99
CA ASN A 180 -16.22 -6.22 -9.90
C ASN A 180 -15.88 -7.22 -8.78
N LEU A 181 -16.74 -7.34 -7.76
CA LEU A 181 -16.52 -8.25 -6.63
C LEU A 181 -16.28 -9.71 -7.07
N THR A 182 -17.03 -10.23 -8.05
CA THR A 182 -16.85 -11.62 -8.51
C THR A 182 -15.49 -11.81 -9.17
N VAL A 183 -15.06 -10.87 -10.01
CA VAL A 183 -13.73 -10.91 -10.65
C VAL A 183 -12.63 -10.79 -9.61
N ALA A 184 -12.78 -9.88 -8.66
CA ALA A 184 -11.89 -9.70 -7.53
C ALA A 184 -11.70 -11.02 -6.77
N THR A 185 -12.79 -11.73 -6.46
CA THR A 185 -12.77 -13.02 -5.77
C THR A 185 -11.96 -14.07 -6.53
N GLU A 186 -12.35 -14.33 -7.78
CA GLU A 186 -11.74 -15.40 -8.58
C GLU A 186 -10.27 -15.10 -8.89
N TYR A 187 -9.97 -13.85 -9.24
CA TYR A 187 -8.63 -13.45 -9.64
C TYR A 187 -7.65 -13.36 -8.46
N ARG A 188 -8.10 -12.93 -7.26
CA ARG A 188 -7.29 -12.99 -6.04
C ARG A 188 -6.86 -14.43 -5.75
N PHE A 189 -7.81 -15.36 -5.77
CA PHE A 189 -7.50 -16.77 -5.53
C PHE A 189 -6.57 -17.33 -6.60
N TYR A 190 -6.83 -17.03 -7.87
CA TYR A 190 -5.95 -17.42 -8.98
C TYR A 190 -4.51 -16.91 -8.79
N ARG A 191 -4.32 -15.64 -8.44
CA ARG A 191 -2.97 -15.07 -8.22
C ARG A 191 -2.23 -15.74 -7.08
N ILE A 192 -2.93 -16.11 -5.99
CA ILE A 192 -2.34 -16.90 -4.91
C ILE A 192 -1.90 -18.28 -5.43
N GLN A 193 -2.77 -18.99 -6.16
CA GLN A 193 -2.42 -20.31 -6.71
C GLN A 193 -1.26 -20.24 -7.69
N GLN A 194 -1.22 -19.21 -8.54
CA GLN A 194 -0.12 -18.99 -9.48
C GLN A 194 1.20 -18.76 -8.74
N SER A 195 1.22 -17.91 -7.70
CA SER A 195 2.43 -17.70 -6.89
C SER A 195 2.86 -18.98 -6.14
N ILE A 196 1.92 -19.79 -5.63
CA ILE A 196 2.24 -21.11 -5.07
C ILE A 196 2.92 -22.01 -6.12
N ALA A 197 2.42 -22.01 -7.35
CA ALA A 197 2.91 -22.88 -8.42
C ALA A 197 4.22 -22.44 -9.06
N GLU A 198 4.57 -21.15 -9.00
CA GLU A 198 5.65 -20.57 -9.79
C GLU A 198 6.75 -19.90 -8.97
N ASN A 199 6.46 -19.43 -7.75
CA ASN A 199 7.40 -18.71 -6.90
C ASN A 199 7.84 -19.57 -5.69
N PRO A 200 9.05 -20.16 -5.68
CA PRO A 200 9.51 -21.02 -4.58
C PRO A 200 9.72 -20.27 -3.25
N THR A 201 9.75 -18.93 -3.28
CA THR A 201 9.87 -18.05 -2.12
C THR A 201 8.56 -17.31 -1.81
N PHE A 202 7.43 -17.79 -2.34
CA PHE A 202 6.13 -17.16 -2.15
C PHE A 202 5.82 -16.96 -0.66
N SER A 203 5.53 -15.72 -0.28
CA SER A 203 5.16 -15.35 1.10
C SER A 203 3.80 -14.64 1.12
N PHE A 204 2.90 -15.16 1.94
CA PHE A 204 1.54 -14.66 2.09
C PHE A 204 1.08 -14.66 3.55
N ILE A 205 1.93 -14.08 4.39
CA ILE A 205 1.71 -13.88 5.82
C ILE A 205 1.36 -12.41 6.12
N SER A 206 0.90 -12.12 7.33
CA SER A 206 0.66 -10.74 7.76
C SER A 206 1.96 -9.89 7.75
N PRO A 207 1.86 -8.61 7.34
CA PRO A 207 0.64 -7.89 6.98
C PRO A 207 0.19 -8.07 5.52
N ARG A 208 0.99 -8.73 4.66
CA ARG A 208 0.72 -8.84 3.22
C ARG A 208 -0.63 -9.50 2.90
N ILE A 209 -1.02 -10.56 3.60
CA ILE A 209 -2.31 -11.20 3.36
C ILE A 209 -3.48 -10.22 3.52
N VAL A 210 -3.50 -9.43 4.60
CA VAL A 210 -4.56 -8.44 4.86
C VAL A 210 -4.60 -7.39 3.74
N ILE A 211 -3.42 -6.88 3.35
CA ILE A 211 -3.28 -5.87 2.31
C ILE A 211 -3.71 -6.41 0.95
N ALA A 212 -3.28 -7.61 0.59
CA ALA A 212 -3.58 -8.22 -0.70
C ALA A 212 -5.09 -8.39 -0.91
N TYR A 213 -5.83 -8.81 0.12
CA TYR A 213 -7.30 -8.87 0.04
C TYR A 213 -7.93 -7.47 -0.04
N GLY A 214 -7.49 -6.52 0.79
CA GLY A 214 -7.97 -5.13 0.74
C GLY A 214 -7.74 -4.46 -0.62
N GLU A 215 -6.54 -4.57 -1.18
CA GLU A 215 -6.17 -4.05 -2.50
C GLU A 215 -7.03 -4.61 -3.64
N THR A 216 -7.63 -5.79 -3.44
CA THR A 216 -8.51 -6.40 -4.42
C THR A 216 -9.86 -5.69 -4.49
N THR A 217 -10.31 -5.03 -3.41
CA THR A 217 -11.56 -4.26 -3.37
C THR A 217 -11.41 -2.86 -3.94
N PHE A 218 -10.22 -2.26 -3.78
CA PHE A 218 -9.98 -0.86 -4.13
C PHE A 218 -10.38 -0.46 -5.54
N PRO A 219 -10.18 -1.26 -6.61
CA PRO A 219 -10.56 -0.83 -7.94
C PRO A 219 -12.08 -0.62 -8.08
N PHE A 220 -12.92 -1.54 -7.61
CA PHE A 220 -14.37 -1.37 -7.74
C PHE A 220 -14.97 -0.40 -6.70
N VAL A 221 -14.25 -0.08 -5.63
CA VAL A 221 -14.66 0.92 -4.63
C VAL A 221 -14.23 2.34 -5.01
N PHE A 222 -12.97 2.53 -5.42
CA PHE A 222 -12.36 3.85 -5.58
C PHE A 222 -12.14 4.27 -7.03
N PHE A 223 -12.11 3.34 -7.99
CA PHE A 223 -11.90 3.68 -9.41
C PHE A 223 -13.20 3.65 -10.22
N ALA A 224 -14.28 3.09 -9.68
CA ALA A 224 -15.62 3.26 -10.24
C ALA A 224 -16.12 4.69 -9.97
N ASP A 225 -16.71 5.33 -10.98
CA ASP A 225 -17.23 6.70 -10.83
C ASP A 225 -18.31 6.76 -9.72
N GLY A 226 -18.10 7.65 -8.75
CA GLY A 226 -18.93 7.74 -7.55
C GLY A 226 -20.40 8.08 -7.81
N ARG A 227 -20.74 8.61 -9.00
CA ARG A 227 -22.15 8.85 -9.37
C ARG A 227 -22.89 7.56 -9.72
N LYS A 228 -22.16 6.52 -10.14
CA LYS A 228 -22.72 5.18 -10.40
C LYS A 228 -22.73 4.35 -9.12
N ALA A 229 -21.58 4.28 -8.45
CA ALA A 229 -21.38 3.51 -7.21
C ALA A 229 -21.97 2.07 -7.25
N ASP A 230 -21.87 1.41 -8.41
CA ASP A 230 -22.47 0.09 -8.68
C ASP A 230 -21.46 -1.08 -8.55
N GLY A 231 -20.22 -0.78 -8.15
CA GLY A 231 -19.14 -1.74 -8.05
C GLY A 231 -18.71 -2.34 -9.40
N GLN A 232 -19.05 -1.71 -10.52
CA GLN A 232 -18.66 -2.15 -11.86
C GLN A 232 -17.61 -1.19 -12.43
N LEU A 233 -16.35 -1.62 -12.44
CA LEU A 233 -15.26 -0.87 -13.05
C LEU A 233 -15.02 -1.35 -14.48
N SER A 234 -15.21 -0.48 -15.48
CA SER A 234 -14.90 -0.85 -16.86
C SER A 234 -13.41 -1.14 -17.03
N MET A 235 -13.05 -2.13 -17.87
CA MET A 235 -11.62 -2.42 -18.09
C MET A 235 -10.87 -1.27 -18.75
N LYS A 236 -11.55 -0.40 -19.49
CA LYS A 236 -10.94 0.85 -20.00
C LYS A 236 -10.47 1.72 -18.84
N ASP A 237 -11.35 1.96 -17.87
CA ASP A 237 -11.04 2.83 -16.73
C ASP A 237 -10.03 2.16 -15.80
N ALA A 238 -10.17 0.85 -15.55
CA ALA A 238 -9.19 0.07 -14.79
C ALA A 238 -7.78 0.22 -15.36
N LEU A 239 -7.61 0.06 -16.68
CA LEU A 239 -6.31 0.20 -17.33
C LEU A 239 -5.80 1.66 -17.27
N GLY A 240 -6.68 2.64 -17.33
CA GLY A 240 -6.33 4.05 -17.09
C GLY A 240 -5.64 4.25 -15.73
N PHE A 241 -6.16 3.64 -14.67
CA PHE A 241 -5.54 3.70 -13.34
C PHE A 241 -4.28 2.83 -13.23
N PHE A 242 -4.34 1.55 -13.64
CA PHE A 242 -3.26 0.58 -13.43
C PHE A 242 -2.02 0.83 -14.27
N ARG A 243 -2.20 1.27 -15.53
CA ARG A 243 -1.15 1.46 -16.52
C ARG A 243 -0.79 2.93 -16.67
N ASP A 244 -1.78 3.80 -16.82
CA ASP A 244 -1.57 5.18 -17.25
C ASP A 244 -1.48 6.17 -16.08
N GLY A 245 -1.89 5.76 -14.87
CA GLY A 245 -2.00 6.64 -13.71
C GLY A 245 -2.96 7.81 -13.98
N ARG A 246 -4.10 7.53 -14.63
CA ARG A 246 -5.03 8.53 -15.13
C ARG A 246 -6.46 8.22 -14.74
N MET A 247 -7.13 9.23 -14.16
CA MET A 247 -8.57 9.23 -13.95
C MET A 247 -9.31 9.37 -15.30
N PRO A 248 -10.48 8.73 -15.48
CA PRO A 248 -11.37 9.01 -16.59
C PRO A 248 -11.75 10.50 -16.67
N ASP A 249 -12.07 10.99 -17.86
CA ASP A 249 -12.59 12.36 -18.00
C ASP A 249 -13.93 12.47 -17.24
N ASP A 250 -14.18 13.61 -16.59
CA ASP A 250 -15.35 13.85 -15.73
C ASP A 250 -15.48 12.85 -14.55
N PHE A 251 -14.36 12.25 -14.11
CA PHE A 251 -14.37 11.30 -13.00
C PHE A 251 -14.74 11.96 -11.67
N HIS A 252 -15.73 11.35 -10.99
CA HIS A 252 -16.15 11.74 -9.65
C HIS A 252 -15.69 10.70 -8.62
N ARG A 253 -15.12 11.17 -7.50
CA ARG A 253 -14.67 10.31 -6.40
C ARG A 253 -15.84 9.60 -5.71
N ALA A 254 -15.53 8.54 -4.95
CA ALA A 254 -16.51 7.82 -4.15
C ALA A 254 -17.05 8.68 -2.97
N ASP A 255 -18.22 8.28 -2.44
CA ASP A 255 -18.78 8.83 -1.21
C ASP A 255 -17.96 8.33 -0.01
N ALA A 256 -17.14 9.22 0.57
CA ALA A 256 -16.18 8.85 1.59
C ALA A 256 -16.82 8.32 2.88
N SER A 257 -18.10 8.63 3.11
CA SER A 257 -18.83 8.10 4.27
C SER A 257 -19.14 6.60 4.18
N LYS A 258 -18.95 5.98 3.01
CA LYS A 258 -19.31 4.58 2.75
C LYS A 258 -18.10 3.69 2.46
N THR A 259 -16.94 4.27 2.18
CA THR A 259 -15.83 3.50 1.60
C THR A 259 -15.20 2.50 2.55
N SER A 260 -15.17 2.77 3.87
CA SER A 260 -14.72 1.77 4.85
C SER A 260 -15.61 0.52 4.81
N ASP A 261 -16.93 0.69 4.95
CA ASP A 261 -17.88 -0.43 4.94
C ASP A 261 -17.83 -1.20 3.62
N LEU A 262 -17.67 -0.52 2.47
CA LEU A 262 -17.54 -1.17 1.17
C LEU A 262 -16.27 -2.01 1.06
N VAL A 263 -15.14 -1.51 1.58
CA VAL A 263 -13.88 -2.25 1.60
C VAL A 263 -14.00 -3.47 2.52
N ASP A 264 -14.49 -3.29 3.75
CA ASP A 264 -14.59 -4.37 4.74
C ASP A 264 -15.53 -5.48 4.27
N ASN A 265 -16.73 -5.13 3.78
CA ASN A 265 -17.67 -6.10 3.22
C ASN A 265 -17.10 -6.82 1.99
N GLY A 266 -16.34 -6.11 1.15
CA GLY A 266 -15.67 -6.69 -0.02
C GLY A 266 -14.59 -7.68 0.37
N VAL A 267 -13.76 -7.35 1.37
CA VAL A 267 -12.73 -8.24 1.90
C VAL A 267 -13.35 -9.51 2.48
N ASP A 268 -14.39 -9.37 3.30
CA ASP A 268 -15.09 -10.50 3.90
C ASP A 268 -15.70 -11.42 2.85
N ALA A 269 -16.34 -10.86 1.82
CA ALA A 269 -16.92 -11.64 0.73
C ALA A 269 -15.86 -12.39 -0.10
N ILE A 270 -14.76 -11.72 -0.45
CA ILE A 270 -13.65 -12.33 -1.20
C ILE A 270 -13.00 -13.46 -0.40
N PHE A 271 -12.70 -13.21 0.88
CA PHE A 271 -12.07 -14.21 1.74
C PHE A 271 -13.00 -15.40 2.02
N THR A 272 -14.28 -15.17 2.27
CA THR A 272 -15.24 -16.24 2.56
C THR A 272 -15.42 -17.20 1.37
N ALA A 273 -15.35 -16.69 0.14
CA ALA A 273 -15.48 -17.52 -1.06
C ALA A 273 -14.29 -18.49 -1.26
N HIS A 274 -13.06 -18.02 -1.00
CA HIS A 274 -11.83 -18.81 -1.12
C HIS A 274 -10.89 -18.56 0.06
N PRO A 275 -11.16 -19.14 1.24
CA PRO A 275 -10.35 -18.85 2.43
C PRO A 275 -8.94 -19.42 2.27
N VAL A 276 -7.95 -18.53 2.31
CA VAL A 276 -6.52 -18.89 2.33
C VAL A 276 -5.93 -18.52 3.68
N GLN A 277 -5.40 -19.52 4.39
CA GLN A 277 -4.71 -19.31 5.65
C GLN A 277 -3.30 -18.71 5.41
N PRO A 278 -2.79 -17.86 6.31
CA PRO A 278 -1.44 -17.32 6.22
C PRO A 278 -0.37 -18.42 6.06
N GLY A 279 0.61 -18.17 5.21
CA GLY A 279 1.67 -19.15 4.93
C GLY A 279 2.55 -18.74 3.75
N GLY A 280 3.32 -19.69 3.25
CA GLY A 280 4.22 -19.47 2.12
C GLY A 280 4.86 -20.77 1.63
N ASN A 281 5.51 -20.71 0.48
CA ASN A 281 6.30 -21.83 -0.04
C ASN A 281 7.59 -22.01 0.75
N ASN A 282 8.00 -23.26 0.98
CA ASN A 282 9.17 -23.63 1.77
C ASN A 282 10.40 -23.92 0.89
N GLY A 283 10.78 -22.93 0.07
CA GLY A 283 11.99 -22.99 -0.77
C GLY A 283 11.84 -23.78 -2.08
N THR A 284 10.68 -24.35 -2.36
CA THR A 284 10.32 -24.97 -3.64
C THR A 284 8.91 -24.57 -4.07
N VAL A 285 8.62 -24.63 -5.36
CA VAL A 285 7.24 -24.41 -5.84
C VAL A 285 6.30 -25.51 -5.36
N ASN A 286 5.01 -25.22 -5.24
CA ASN A 286 3.97 -26.14 -4.78
C ASN A 286 4.25 -26.74 -3.38
N SER A 287 4.82 -25.93 -2.48
CA SER A 287 5.20 -26.36 -1.13
C SER A 287 4.58 -25.49 -0.03
N TYR A 288 3.38 -24.96 -0.27
CA TYR A 288 2.74 -24.01 0.63
C TYR A 288 2.54 -24.62 2.02
N THR A 289 3.26 -24.06 3.00
CA THR A 289 3.17 -24.41 4.41
C THR A 289 2.48 -23.29 5.18
N LEU A 290 1.54 -23.68 6.05
CA LEU A 290 0.82 -22.73 6.90
C LEU A 290 1.75 -22.16 7.96
N ASP A 291 1.61 -20.86 8.22
CA ASP A 291 2.19 -20.21 9.39
C ASP A 291 1.09 -19.90 10.40
N SER A 292 0.88 -20.83 11.35
CA SER A 292 -0.12 -20.67 12.41
C SER A 292 0.18 -19.52 13.39
N ASN A 293 1.41 -18.98 13.35
CA ASN A 293 1.78 -17.83 14.17
C ASN A 293 1.51 -16.51 13.47
N SER A 294 1.18 -16.50 12.17
CA SER A 294 0.84 -15.27 11.47
C SER A 294 -0.63 -14.92 11.67
N ALA A 295 -0.94 -13.65 11.88
CA ALA A 295 -2.33 -13.19 11.95
C ALA A 295 -3.06 -13.40 10.62
N GLY A 296 -4.28 -13.95 10.69
CA GLY A 296 -5.21 -14.01 9.57
C GLY A 296 -5.94 -12.69 9.34
N ILE A 297 -6.82 -12.66 8.34
CA ILE A 297 -7.60 -11.47 7.97
C ILE A 297 -8.57 -11.06 9.08
N THR A 298 -9.07 -12.02 9.86
CA THR A 298 -10.02 -11.78 10.96
C THR A 298 -9.34 -11.41 12.29
N ASP A 299 -8.01 -11.48 12.38
CA ASP A 299 -7.28 -11.34 13.65
C ASP A 299 -6.77 -9.91 13.88
N THR A 300 -7.66 -8.90 13.81
CA THR A 300 -7.31 -7.47 13.81
C THR A 300 -6.27 -7.07 14.85
N CYS A 301 -6.48 -7.40 16.13
CA CYS A 301 -5.54 -7.01 17.18
C CYS A 301 -4.22 -7.77 17.11
N LYS A 302 -4.25 -9.04 16.69
CA LYS A 302 -3.03 -9.82 16.50
C LYS A 302 -2.21 -9.24 15.35
N GLY A 303 -2.86 -8.93 14.22
CA GLY A 303 -2.22 -8.29 13.06
C GLY A 303 -1.58 -6.96 13.43
N TYR A 304 -2.27 -6.12 14.21
CA TYR A 304 -1.70 -4.90 14.77
C TYR A 304 -0.47 -5.18 15.64
N THR A 305 -0.57 -6.08 16.62
CA THR A 305 0.53 -6.36 17.53
C THR A 305 1.73 -7.01 16.85
N ASP A 306 1.50 -7.90 15.88
CA ASP A 306 2.56 -8.54 15.10
C ASP A 306 3.28 -7.49 14.23
N PHE A 307 2.53 -6.63 13.55
CA PHE A 307 3.13 -5.55 12.78
C PHE A 307 4.03 -4.67 13.65
N VAL A 308 3.58 -4.26 14.83
CA VAL A 308 4.38 -3.40 15.71
C VAL A 308 5.56 -4.15 16.35
N ASN A 309 5.32 -5.31 16.95
CA ASN A 309 6.31 -6.00 17.78
C ASN A 309 7.25 -6.92 16.99
N VAL A 310 6.86 -7.34 15.78
CA VAL A 310 7.66 -8.23 14.92
C VAL A 310 8.19 -7.43 13.73
N THR A 311 7.31 -6.85 12.91
CA THR A 311 7.74 -6.19 11.66
C THR A 311 8.54 -4.92 11.95
N VAL A 312 7.94 -3.92 12.61
CA VAL A 312 8.61 -2.63 12.88
C VAL A 312 9.84 -2.83 13.78
N ARG A 313 9.73 -3.70 14.79
CA ARG A 313 10.84 -4.00 15.70
C ARG A 313 12.02 -4.67 14.99
N SER A 314 11.77 -5.54 14.01
CA SER A 314 12.84 -6.16 13.20
C SER A 314 13.57 -5.12 12.34
N LEU A 315 12.83 -4.15 11.78
CA LEU A 315 13.40 -3.08 10.97
C LEU A 315 14.20 -2.07 11.81
N TYR A 316 13.78 -1.83 13.04
CA TYR A 316 14.42 -0.91 13.97
C TYR A 316 14.62 -1.60 15.33
N PRO A 317 15.68 -2.42 15.50
CA PRO A 317 15.85 -3.22 16.71
C PRO A 317 16.31 -2.39 17.92
N ASN A 318 17.01 -1.28 17.70
CA ASN A 318 17.52 -0.41 18.75
C ASN A 318 17.60 1.07 18.31
N PRO A 319 16.47 1.71 17.96
CA PRO A 319 16.47 3.11 17.57
C PRO A 319 16.78 4.01 18.78
N GLN A 320 17.47 5.13 18.53
CA GLN A 320 17.84 6.09 19.57
C GLN A 320 17.53 7.53 19.16
N GLY A 321 17.52 8.44 20.15
CA GLY A 321 17.37 9.88 19.93
C GLY A 321 16.13 10.23 19.11
N ALA A 322 16.29 11.13 18.13
CA ALA A 322 15.21 11.60 17.29
C ALA A 322 14.53 10.49 16.47
N LEU A 323 15.26 9.45 16.05
CA LEU A 323 14.67 8.32 15.31
C LEU A 323 13.69 7.55 16.20
N ARG A 324 14.07 7.23 17.45
CA ARG A 324 13.17 6.57 18.42
C ARG A 324 11.94 7.42 18.71
N ASN A 325 12.13 8.71 18.94
CA ASN A 325 11.03 9.63 19.25
C ASN A 325 10.03 9.70 18.09
N ASN A 326 10.52 9.75 16.85
CA ASN A 326 9.67 9.79 15.68
C ASN A 326 9.01 8.44 15.38
N LEU A 327 9.68 7.32 15.63
CA LEU A 327 9.06 5.99 15.55
C LEU A 327 7.89 5.87 16.54
N ASN A 328 8.08 6.27 17.80
CA ASN A 328 6.99 6.28 18.79
C ASN A 328 5.81 7.13 18.33
N LYS A 329 6.04 8.34 17.80
CA LYS A 329 4.96 9.18 17.27
C LYS A 329 4.22 8.55 16.09
N ASN A 330 4.94 7.95 15.14
CA ASN A 330 4.31 7.27 14.01
C ASN A 330 3.56 6.00 14.47
N LEU A 331 4.02 5.31 15.51
CA LEU A 331 3.32 4.19 16.13
C LEU A 331 2.04 4.63 16.86
N ASP A 332 2.06 5.78 17.52
CA ASP A 332 0.86 6.39 18.11
C ASP A 332 -0.17 6.72 17.03
N PHE A 333 0.28 7.29 15.90
CA PHE A 333 -0.61 7.59 14.78
C PHE A 333 -1.12 6.33 14.08
N PHE A 334 -0.26 5.32 13.92
CA PHE A 334 -0.69 4.02 13.41
C PHE A 334 -1.75 3.40 14.33
N PHE A 335 -1.60 3.48 15.65
CA PHE A 335 -2.57 2.92 16.60
C PHE A 335 -4.00 3.50 16.45
N LEU A 336 -4.15 4.73 15.94
CA LEU A 336 -5.46 5.38 15.82
C LEU A 336 -6.49 4.55 15.03
N HIS A 337 -6.07 3.75 14.05
CA HIS A 337 -6.99 2.91 13.25
C HIS A 337 -7.59 1.72 14.02
N VAL A 338 -6.99 1.35 15.17
CA VAL A 338 -7.46 0.25 16.06
C VAL A 338 -7.79 0.77 17.46
N ALA A 339 -7.79 2.09 17.66
CA ALA A 339 -8.12 2.69 18.94
C ALA A 339 -9.54 2.32 19.34
N GLY A 340 -9.70 1.86 20.60
CA GLY A 340 -10.98 1.36 21.13
C GLY A 340 -11.27 -0.12 20.82
N GLN A 341 -10.49 -0.77 19.94
CA GLN A 341 -10.60 -2.21 19.66
C GLN A 341 -9.45 -3.01 20.26
N CYS A 342 -8.23 -2.47 20.22
CA CYS A 342 -7.03 -3.16 20.66
C CYS A 342 -6.26 -2.34 21.72
N PRO A 343 -5.52 -2.99 22.63
CA PRO A 343 -4.61 -2.29 23.52
C PRO A 343 -3.38 -1.79 22.73
N GLN A 344 -2.95 -0.56 23.00
CA GLN A 344 -1.74 -0.02 22.39
C GLN A 344 -0.49 -0.73 22.92
N VAL A 345 0.47 -1.02 22.03
CA VAL A 345 1.78 -1.59 22.39
C VAL A 345 2.91 -0.60 22.12
N PHE A 346 3.97 -0.68 22.94
CA PHE A 346 5.07 0.30 22.97
C PHE A 346 6.43 -0.40 22.82
N PRO A 347 6.84 -0.77 21.60
CA PRO A 347 8.06 -1.58 21.38
C PRO A 347 9.35 -0.86 21.82
N TYR A 348 9.31 0.47 21.97
CA TYR A 348 10.43 1.29 22.40
C TYR A 348 10.14 2.08 23.68
N GLY A 349 9.19 1.63 24.52
CA GLY A 349 8.77 2.32 25.74
C GLY A 349 7.85 3.52 25.49
N GLN A 350 7.19 3.95 26.57
CA GLN A 350 6.25 5.09 26.61
C GLN A 350 6.97 6.44 26.73
#